data_AF-A0A5S9PIM6-F1
#
_entry.id   AF-A0A5S9PIM6-F1
#
_cell.length_a   1.000
_cell.length_b   1.000
_cell.length_c   1.000
_cell.angle_alpha   90.00
_cell.angle_beta   90.00
_cell.angle_gamma   90.00
#
_symmetry.space_group_name_H-M   'P 1'
#
loop_
_entity.id
_entity.type
_entity.pdbx_description
1 polymer ?
#
loop_
_entity_poly.entity_id
_entity_poly.type
_entity_poly.pdbx_seq_one_letter_code
_entity_poly.pdbx_strand_id
1 'polypeptide(L)'
;MELALPVIIFAIQTLLLVSVVLFYRTFKVFIGRTPANSWPRLPSAAAEPALVVRCHDAHKNCIEMLPVFLGVLWAMTLLDAQYAQDQMTLIFGFVGLRMAQSAIHVVGTAPILVMIRGILFSGQLAILLWLSVNILSGVLAA
;
A
#
# COMPACT_ATOMS: atom_id res chain seq x y z
N MET A 1 19.79 9.18 1.50
CA MET A 1 18.69 10.03 1.98
C MET A 1 17.51 10.03 1.00
N GLU A 2 17.75 10.07 -0.31
CA GLU A 2 16.70 10.19 -1.33
C GLU A 2 15.73 9.00 -1.39
N LEU A 3 16.22 7.76 -1.24
CA LEU A 3 15.38 6.55 -1.20
C LEU A 3 14.46 6.47 0.03
N ALA A 4 14.75 7.20 1.11
CA ALA A 4 13.91 7.19 2.31
C ALA A 4 12.58 7.92 2.05
N LEU A 5 12.57 8.95 1.19
CA LEU A 5 11.39 9.76 0.93
C LEU A 5 10.21 8.95 0.35
N PRO A 6 10.35 8.17 -0.74
CA PRO A 6 9.25 7.37 -1.26
C PRO A 6 8.74 6.32 -0.25
N VAL A 7 9.65 5.74 0.54
CA VAL A 7 9.28 4.80 1.61
C VAL A 7 8.48 5.47 2.71
N ILE A 8 8.89 6.67 3.15
CA ILE A 8 8.16 7.44 4.16
C ILE A 8 6.80 7.89 3.64
N ILE A 9 6.69 8.31 2.39
CA ILE A 9 5.39 8.67 1.78
C ILE A 9 4.45 7.45 1.79
N PHE A 10 4.95 6.28 1.38
CA PHE A 10 4.19 5.02 1.44
C PHE A 10 3.74 4.69 2.87
N ALA A 11 4.66 4.83 3.84
CA ALA A 11 4.39 4.55 5.25
C ALA A 11 3.33 5.50 5.81
N ILE A 12 3.46 6.80 5.57
CA ILE A 12 2.50 7.83 6.01
C ILE A 12 1.11 7.52 5.44
N GLN A 13 1.00 7.21 4.14
CA GLN A 13 -0.28 6.82 3.57
C GLN A 13 -0.88 5.60 4.27
N THR A 14 -0.08 4.57 4.48
CA THR A 14 -0.53 3.32 5.13
C THR A 14 -1.02 3.59 6.56
N LEU A 15 -0.31 4.48 7.28
CA LEU A 15 -0.67 4.94 8.63
C LEU A 15 -1.97 5.75 8.62
N LEU A 16 -2.16 6.65 7.65
CA LEU A 16 -3.39 7.45 7.52
C LEU A 16 -4.62 6.55 7.32
N LEU A 17 -4.52 5.53 6.46
CA LEU A 17 -5.62 4.59 6.20
C LEU A 17 -6.00 3.79 7.46
N VAL A 18 -5.03 3.22 8.16
CA VAL A 18 -5.32 2.44 9.38
C VAL A 18 -5.77 3.32 10.55
N SER A 19 -5.33 4.58 10.59
CA SER A 19 -5.76 5.54 11.61
C SER A 19 -7.27 5.76 11.58
N VAL A 20 -7.88 5.83 10.40
CA VAL A 20 -9.36 5.94 10.27
C VAL A 20 -10.06 4.76 10.95
N VAL A 21 -9.55 3.54 10.73
CA VAL A 21 -10.09 2.30 11.32
C VAL A 21 -9.88 2.28 12.82
N LEU A 22 -8.66 2.61 13.27
CA LEU A 22 -8.29 2.66 14.67
C LEU A 22 -9.15 3.66 15.43
N PHE A 23 -9.25 4.89 14.97
CA PHE A 23 -10.01 5.94 15.64
C PHE A 23 -11.50 5.61 15.70
N TYR A 24 -12.10 5.14 14.59
CA TYR A 24 -13.51 4.77 14.58
C TYR A 24 -13.82 3.66 15.59
N ARG A 25 -13.04 2.56 15.58
CA ARG A 25 -13.27 1.42 16.46
C ARG A 25 -13.00 1.78 17.92
N THR A 26 -11.91 2.51 18.18
CA THR A 26 -11.53 2.94 19.54
C THR A 26 -12.57 3.90 20.13
N PHE A 27 -13.07 4.85 19.33
CA PHE A 27 -14.12 5.76 19.76
C PHE A 27 -15.38 5.01 20.19
N LYS A 28 -15.86 4.04 19.38
CA LYS A 28 -17.02 3.22 19.73
C LYS A 28 -16.86 2.44 21.04
N VAL A 29 -15.66 1.97 21.32
CA VAL A 29 -15.34 1.30 22.60
C VAL A 29 -15.47 2.30 23.75
N PHE A 30 -14.88 3.49 23.63
CA PHE A 30 -14.93 4.50 24.68
C PHE A 30 -16.35 5.01 24.98
N ILE A 31 -17.22 5.10 23.97
CA ILE A 31 -18.62 5.48 24.17
C ILE A 31 -19.54 4.30 24.51
N GLY A 32 -18.98 3.12 24.82
CA GLY A 32 -19.74 1.94 25.26
C GLY A 32 -20.62 1.29 24.18
N ARG A 33 -20.42 1.63 22.89
CA ARG A 33 -21.23 1.08 21.79
C ARG A 33 -20.77 -0.30 21.34
N THR A 34 -19.52 -0.66 21.63
CA THR A 34 -18.98 -1.99 21.35
C THR A 34 -18.01 -2.44 22.44
N PRO A 35 -18.02 -3.72 22.84
CA PRO A 35 -17.00 -4.28 23.71
C PRO A 35 -15.59 -4.14 23.13
N ALA A 36 -14.57 -3.93 23.97
CA ALA A 36 -13.18 -3.83 23.52
C ALA A 36 -12.67 -5.11 22.82
N ASN A 37 -13.27 -6.27 23.11
CA ASN A 37 -12.97 -7.56 22.51
C ASN A 37 -13.84 -7.90 21.29
N SER A 38 -14.66 -6.97 20.79
CA SER A 38 -15.55 -7.21 19.64
C SER A 38 -14.84 -7.12 18.28
N TRP A 39 -13.52 -7.36 18.24
CA TRP A 39 -12.75 -7.32 17.00
C TRP A 39 -13.06 -8.56 16.17
N PRO A 40 -13.67 -8.40 14.98
CA PRO A 40 -14.07 -9.54 14.18
C PRO A 40 -12.85 -10.29 13.65
N ARG A 41 -12.78 -11.61 13.91
CA ARG A 41 -11.85 -12.54 13.23
C ARG A 41 -12.42 -13.06 11.91
N LEU A 42 -13.74 -13.00 11.76
CA LEU A 42 -14.52 -13.37 10.59
C LEU A 42 -15.44 -12.18 10.23
N PRO A 43 -15.97 -12.07 9.00
CA PRO A 43 -16.90 -11.01 8.63
C PRO A 43 -18.03 -10.90 9.68
N SER A 44 -18.03 -9.81 10.45
CA SER A 44 -19.02 -9.59 11.50
C SER A 44 -20.35 -9.14 10.87
N ALA A 45 -21.47 -9.62 11.42
CA ALA A 45 -22.82 -9.19 11.03
C ALA A 45 -23.10 -7.71 11.35
N ALA A 46 -22.36 -7.09 12.27
CA ALA A 46 -22.44 -5.66 12.49
C ALA A 46 -21.68 -4.92 11.38
N ALA A 47 -22.43 -4.33 10.44
CA ALA A 47 -21.87 -3.56 9.34
C ALA A 47 -21.14 -2.32 9.86
N GLU A 48 -19.83 -2.25 9.65
CA GLU A 48 -19.09 -1.01 9.82
C GLU A 48 -19.50 0.00 8.72
N PRO A 49 -19.35 1.31 8.96
CA PRO A 49 -19.57 2.31 7.94
C PRO A 49 -18.74 1.99 6.71
N ALA A 50 -19.34 2.14 5.53
CA ALA A 50 -18.69 1.75 4.28
C ALA A 50 -17.33 2.46 4.08
N LEU A 51 -17.15 3.68 4.59
CA LEU A 51 -15.87 4.37 4.58
C LEU A 51 -14.78 3.62 5.39
N VAL A 52 -15.11 3.16 6.59
CA VAL A 52 -14.19 2.44 7.49
C VAL A 52 -13.75 1.13 6.86
N VAL A 53 -14.71 0.38 6.30
CA VAL A 53 -14.44 -0.86 5.56
C VAL A 53 -13.49 -0.60 4.39
N ARG A 54 -13.78 0.43 3.58
CA ARG A 54 -12.94 0.77 2.43
C ARG A 54 -11.55 1.24 2.80
N CYS A 55 -11.37 2.00 3.88
CA CYS A 55 -10.06 2.37 4.40
C CYS A 55 -9.27 1.15 4.90
N HIS A 56 -9.94 0.23 5.59
CA HIS A 56 -9.35 -1.01 6.06
C HIS A 56 -8.87 -1.90 4.89
N ASP A 57 -9.67 -2.04 3.85
CA ASP A 57 -9.33 -2.82 2.67
C ASP A 57 -8.18 -2.16 1.87
N ALA A 58 -8.19 -0.83 1.75
CA ALA A 58 -7.08 -0.08 1.15
C ALA A 58 -5.78 -0.24 1.95
N HIS A 59 -5.85 -0.22 3.28
CA HIS A 59 -4.71 -0.46 4.16
C HIS A 59 -4.13 -1.86 3.96
N LYS A 60 -4.98 -2.90 3.95
CA LYS A 60 -4.55 -4.28 3.66
C LYS A 60 -3.83 -4.37 2.32
N ASN A 61 -4.40 -3.74 1.29
CA ASN A 61 -3.78 -3.73 -0.03
C ASN A 61 -2.40 -3.06 -0.02
N CYS A 62 -2.18 -2.02 0.78
CA CYS A 62 -0.85 -1.42 0.99
C CYS A 62 0.10 -2.41 1.68
N ILE A 63 -0.33 -3.05 2.76
CA ILE A 63 0.50 -4.00 3.51
C ILE A 63 0.89 -5.21 2.68
N GLU A 64 0.02 -5.73 1.82
CA GLU A 64 0.33 -6.87 0.94
C GLU A 64 1.48 -6.57 -0.04
N MET A 65 1.62 -5.31 -0.46
CA MET A 65 2.63 -4.90 -1.45
C MET A 65 3.89 -4.32 -0.83
N LEU A 66 3.84 -3.93 0.44
CA LEU A 66 4.98 -3.36 1.15
C LEU A 66 6.21 -4.30 1.18
N PRO A 67 6.10 -5.61 1.50
CA PRO A 67 7.25 -6.51 1.52
C PRO A 67 7.94 -6.63 0.16
N VAL A 68 7.16 -6.69 -0.91
CA VAL A 68 7.70 -6.79 -2.27
C VAL A 68 8.42 -5.50 -2.65
N PHE A 69 7.79 -4.35 -2.41
CA PHE A 69 8.40 -3.05 -2.68
C PHE A 69 9.71 -2.85 -1.92
N LEU A 70 9.71 -3.09 -0.61
CA LEU A 70 10.92 -2.96 0.21
C LEU A 70 12.00 -3.97 -0.16
N GLY A 71 11.62 -5.21 -0.49
CA GLY A 71 12.57 -6.24 -0.92
C GLY A 71 13.29 -5.87 -2.20
N VAL A 72 12.58 -5.37 -3.21
CA VAL A 72 13.17 -4.88 -4.46
C VAL A 72 14.08 -3.69 -4.19
N LEU A 73 13.60 -2.69 -3.45
CA LEU A 73 14.38 -1.49 -3.14
C LEU A 73 15.66 -1.82 -2.37
N TRP A 74 15.57 -2.74 -1.41
CA TRP A 74 16.71 -3.19 -0.62
C TRP A 74 17.71 -3.96 -1.47
N ALA A 75 17.24 -4.90 -2.31
CA ALA A 75 18.09 -5.65 -3.23
C ALA A 75 18.87 -4.72 -4.17
N MET A 76 18.22 -3.70 -4.73
CA MET A 76 18.89 -2.67 -5.54
C MET A 76 20.02 -1.99 -4.75
N THR A 77 19.73 -1.52 -3.53
CA THR A 77 20.73 -0.80 -2.73
C THR A 77 21.91 -1.66 -2.27
N LEU A 78 21.71 -2.97 -2.09
CA LEU A 78 22.79 -3.88 -1.73
C LEU A 78 23.76 -4.15 -2.88
N LEU A 79 23.25 -4.14 -4.12
CA LEU A 79 24.02 -4.48 -5.30
C LEU A 79 24.67 -3.25 -5.93
N ASP A 80 23.89 -2.19 -6.11
CA ASP A 80 24.36 -0.92 -6.66
C ASP A 80 23.47 0.25 -6.20
N ALA A 81 24.00 1.05 -5.29
CA ALA A 81 23.32 2.23 -4.79
C ALA A 81 23.08 3.30 -5.87
N GLN A 82 23.93 3.38 -6.90
CA GLN A 82 23.77 4.30 -8.01
C GLN A 82 22.62 3.87 -8.91
N TYR A 83 22.53 2.58 -9.23
CA TYR A 83 21.38 2.01 -9.96
C TYR A 83 20.05 2.36 -9.27
N ALA A 84 20.00 2.29 -7.94
CA ALA A 84 18.81 2.69 -7.19
C ALA A 84 18.44 4.18 -7.35
N GLN A 85 19.42 5.07 -7.48
CA GLN A 85 19.17 6.49 -7.79
C GLN A 85 18.67 6.68 -9.22
N ASP A 86 19.22 5.95 -10.18
CA ASP A 86 18.84 6.08 -11.59
C ASP A 86 17.38 5.64 -11.83
N GLN A 87 16.85 4.76 -10.99
CA GLN A 87 15.45 4.31 -11.05
C GLN A 87 14.47 5.15 -10.21
N MET A 88 14.89 6.29 -9.67
CA MET A 88 14.07 7.10 -8.75
C MET A 88 12.71 7.50 -9.33
N THR A 89 12.64 7.80 -10.63
CA THR A 89 11.39 8.10 -11.34
C THR A 89 10.39 6.94 -11.27
N LEU A 90 10.84 5.70 -11.45
CA LEU A 90 9.99 4.51 -11.35
C LEU A 90 9.57 4.25 -9.91
N ILE A 91 10.46 4.48 -8.95
CA ILE A 91 10.18 4.33 -7.51
C ILE A 91 9.09 5.32 -7.06
N PHE A 92 9.20 6.60 -7.44
CA PHE A 92 8.13 7.57 -7.19
C PHE A 92 6.87 7.27 -7.99
N GLY A 93 7.00 6.78 -9.23
CA GLY A 93 5.88 6.32 -10.03
C GLY A 93 5.07 5.22 -9.32
N PHE A 94 5.74 4.23 -8.74
CA PHE A 94 5.11 3.18 -7.93
C PHE A 94 4.33 3.79 -6.75
N VAL A 95 4.94 4.68 -5.98
CA VAL A 95 4.29 5.34 -4.83
C VAL A 95 3.10 6.19 -5.29
N GLY A 96 3.22 6.93 -6.40
CA GLY A 96 2.13 7.72 -6.97
C GLY A 96 0.94 6.85 -7.39
N LEU A 97 1.17 5.73 -8.08
CA LEU A 97 0.12 4.77 -8.44
C LEU A 97 -0.56 4.20 -7.19
N ARG A 98 0.21 3.89 -6.14
CA ARG A 98 -0.29 3.42 -4.85
C ARG A 98 -1.17 4.45 -4.15
N MET A 99 -0.79 5.72 -4.20
CA MET A 99 -1.58 6.83 -3.65
C MET A 99 -2.91 6.97 -4.39
N ALA A 100 -2.87 7.02 -5.71
CA ALA A 100 -4.06 7.08 -6.53
C ALA A 100 -4.98 5.87 -6.29
N GLN A 101 -4.42 4.65 -6.24
CA GLN A 101 -5.20 3.43 -6.03
C GLN A 101 -5.91 3.46 -4.67
N SER A 102 -5.22 3.88 -3.62
CA SER A 102 -5.79 3.97 -2.26
C SER A 102 -6.88 5.04 -2.18
N ALA A 103 -6.69 6.20 -2.82
CA ALA A 103 -7.71 7.23 -2.91
C ALA A 103 -8.98 6.69 -3.59
N ILE A 104 -8.86 6.04 -4.76
CA ILE A 104 -10.00 5.42 -5.46
C ILE A 104 -10.65 4.32 -4.60
N HIS A 105 -9.85 3.57 -3.83
CA HIS A 105 -10.34 2.55 -2.90
C HIS A 105 -11.27 3.14 -1.84
N VAL A 106 -10.94 4.32 -1.33
CA VAL A 106 -11.72 5.03 -0.31
C VAL A 106 -12.98 5.67 -0.90
N VAL A 107 -12.95 6.10 -2.17
CA VAL A 107 -14.11 6.70 -2.86
C VAL A 107 -15.29 5.73 -2.94
N GLY A 108 -15.08 4.50 -3.40
CA GLY A 108 -16.20 3.56 -3.56
C GLY A 108 -15.85 2.24 -4.24
N THR A 109 -16.88 1.42 -4.46
CA THR A 109 -16.78 0.05 -4.99
C THR A 109 -17.55 -0.14 -6.30
N ALA A 110 -17.96 0.94 -6.97
CA ALA A 110 -18.59 0.85 -8.27
C ALA A 110 -17.66 0.13 -9.28
N PRO A 111 -18.20 -0.63 -10.25
CA PRO A 111 -17.39 -1.42 -11.19
C PRO A 111 -16.28 -0.62 -11.88
N ILE A 112 -16.56 0.61 -12.31
CA ILE A 112 -15.56 1.48 -12.95
C ILE A 112 -14.39 1.83 -11.99
N LEU A 113 -14.66 2.07 -10.71
CA LEU A 113 -13.64 2.35 -9.71
C LEU A 113 -12.80 1.10 -9.42
N VAL A 114 -13.43 -0.09 -9.43
CA VAL A 114 -12.72 -1.37 -9.32
C VAL A 114 -11.75 -1.54 -10.50
N MET A 115 -12.20 -1.27 -11.72
CA MET A 115 -11.35 -1.36 -12.92
C MET A 115 -10.17 -0.37 -12.86
N ILE A 116 -10.42 0.88 -12.47
CA ILE A 116 -9.35 1.88 -12.28
C ILE A 116 -8.31 1.39 -11.27
N ARG A 117 -8.75 0.85 -10.12
CA ARG A 117 -7.83 0.27 -9.13
C ARG A 117 -7.02 -0.89 -9.70
N GLY A 118 -7.65 -1.75 -10.50
CA GLY A 118 -6.98 -2.83 -11.21
C GLY A 118 -5.86 -2.31 -12.12
N ILE A 119 -6.14 -1.29 -12.93
CA ILE A 119 -5.14 -0.67 -13.83
C ILE A 119 -3.97 -0.07 -13.04
N LEU A 120 -4.27 0.70 -11.98
CA LEU A 120 -3.24 1.30 -11.11
C LEU A 120 -2.39 0.23 -10.41
N PHE A 121 -2.99 -0.89 -10.01
CA PHE A 121 -2.28 -2.01 -9.43
C PHE A 121 -1.41 -2.75 -10.45
N SER A 122 -1.92 -2.98 -11.66
CA SER A 122 -1.14 -3.58 -12.76
C SER A 122 0.08 -2.74 -13.12
N GLY A 123 -0.03 -1.41 -13.12
CA GLY A 123 1.12 -0.52 -13.31
C GLY A 123 2.19 -0.69 -12.23
N GLN A 124 1.78 -0.86 -10.97
CA GLN A 124 2.70 -1.12 -9.86
C GLN A 124 3.41 -2.47 -10.01
N LEU A 125 2.68 -3.51 -10.39
CA LEU A 125 3.27 -4.82 -10.67
C LEU A 125 4.27 -4.75 -11.83
N ALA A 126 3.93 -4.05 -12.92
CA ALA A 126 4.81 -3.87 -14.06
C ALA A 126 6.12 -3.19 -13.65
N ILE A 127 6.05 -2.13 -12.84
CA ILE A 127 7.25 -1.45 -12.32
C ILE A 127 8.10 -2.40 -11.47
N LEU A 128 7.50 -3.10 -10.50
CA LEU A 128 8.26 -3.98 -9.62
C LEU A 128 8.87 -5.18 -10.36
N LEU A 129 8.15 -5.76 -11.32
CA LEU A 129 8.65 -6.83 -12.18
C LEU A 129 9.81 -6.34 -13.04
N TRP A 130 9.66 -5.16 -13.67
CA TRP A 130 10.72 -4.57 -14.47
C TRP A 130 11.99 -4.36 -13.65
N LEU A 131 11.89 -3.71 -12.49
CA LEU A 131 13.03 -3.50 -11.59
C LEU A 131 13.65 -4.83 -11.16
N SER A 132 12.82 -5.80 -10.75
CA SER A 132 13.30 -7.12 -10.31
C SER A 132 14.08 -7.86 -11.40
N VAL A 133 13.60 -7.84 -12.64
CA VAL A 133 14.26 -8.50 -13.78
C VAL A 133 15.59 -7.82 -14.11
N ASN A 134 15.63 -6.48 -14.09
CA ASN A 134 16.88 -5.75 -14.35
C ASN A 134 17.93 -6.03 -13.28
N ILE A 135 17.54 -6.01 -11.99
CA ILE A 135 18.43 -6.39 -10.88
C ILE A 135 18.96 -7.80 -11.08
N LEU A 136 18.07 -8.77 -11.36
CA LEU A 136 18.46 -10.16 -11.57
C LEU A 136 19.44 -10.31 -12.75
N SER A 137 19.21 -9.60 -13.86
CA SER A 137 20.13 -9.63 -15.00
C SER A 137 21.52 -9.07 -14.67
N GLY A 138 21.58 -8.01 -13.85
CA GLY A 138 22.85 -7.45 -13.38
C GLY A 138 23.61 -8.44 -12.48
N VAL A 139 22.90 -9.13 -11.59
CA VAL A 139 23.50 -10.17 -10.72
C VAL A 139 24.06 -11.33 -11.52
N LEU A 140 23.36 -11.80 -12.55
CA LEU A 140 23.78 -12.95 -13.35
C LEU A 140 24.94 -12.64 -14.31
N ALA A 141 25.18 -11.35 -14.61
CA ALA A 141 26.24 -10.91 -15.50
C ALA A 141 27.56 -10.57 -14.77
N ALA A 142 27.55 -10.54 -13.43
CA ALA A 142 28.71 -10.29 -12.57
C ALA A 142 29.44 -11.59 -12.21
#